data_AF-A0A8T6TUA1-F1
#
_entry.id   AF-A0A8T6TUA1-F1
#
_cell.length_a   1.000
_cell.length_b   1.000
_cell.length_c   1.000
_cell.angle_alpha   90.00
_cell.angle_beta   90.00
_cell.angle_gamma   90.00
#
_symmetry.space_group_name_H-M   'P 1'
#
loop_
_entity.id
_entity.type
_entity.pdbx_description
1 polymer ?
#
loop_
_entity_poly.entity_id
_entity_poly.type
_entity_poly.pdbx_seq_one_letter_code
_entity_poly.pdbx_strand_id
1 'polypeptide(L)'
;DKSNKAHVTMALGKAKRDISDFDHLNVTFYKARIHQMFTHNNTTKYNWTEMELVNVTVDLTNLSATNETIVGNLTLDAGNYTKIELFVSDVVGIVDGDEVEVFVPSGKLKIVGDFNLTDNETASFTFDIDVVQRGKTGKYNLLPVISRGEDEEDND
;
A
#
# COMPACT_ATOMS: atom_id res chain seq x y z
N ASP A 1 -0.35 -11.67 30.44
CA ASP A 1 -0.09 -10.54 29.55
C ASP A 1 -1.29 -10.24 28.69
N LYS A 2 -1.87 -9.05 28.84
CA LYS A 2 -2.64 -8.46 27.75
C LYS A 2 -1.59 -7.99 26.75
N SER A 3 -1.48 -8.65 25.61
CA SER A 3 -0.70 -8.10 24.51
C SER A 3 -1.39 -6.79 24.11
N ASN A 4 -0.64 -5.69 24.18
CA ASN A 4 -1.11 -4.38 23.74
C ASN A 4 -1.22 -4.42 22.23
N LYS A 5 -2.44 -4.24 21.71
CA LYS A 5 -2.76 -4.40 20.30
C LYS A 5 -3.09 -3.05 19.67
N ALA A 6 -2.62 -2.86 18.45
CA ALA A 6 -2.96 -1.73 17.61
C ALA A 6 -3.66 -2.21 16.34
N HIS A 7 -4.47 -1.35 15.76
CA HIS A 7 -5.15 -1.60 14.49
C HIS A 7 -4.43 -0.89 13.35
N VAL A 8 -4.32 -1.55 12.21
CA VAL A 8 -3.74 -0.96 11.00
C VAL A 8 -4.71 -1.11 9.85
N THR A 9 -5.04 -0.01 9.20
CA THR A 9 -5.83 0.03 7.97
C THR A 9 -4.92 0.37 6.81
N MET A 10 -4.97 -0.43 5.75
CA MET A 10 -4.26 -0.16 4.50
C MET A 10 -5.28 0.13 3.41
N ALA A 11 -5.06 1.21 2.65
CA ALA A 11 -5.93 1.62 1.56
C ALA A 11 -5.14 1.99 0.30
N LEU A 12 -5.81 1.92 -0.83
CA LEU A 12 -5.33 2.44 -2.11
C LEU A 12 -5.95 3.82 -2.32
N GLY A 13 -5.09 4.80 -2.58
CA GLY A 13 -5.46 6.19 -2.79
C GLY A 13 -5.40 6.58 -4.25
N LYS A 14 -5.05 7.84 -4.51
CA LYS A 14 -5.13 8.44 -5.83
C LYS A 14 -4.13 7.80 -6.80
N ALA A 15 -4.62 7.45 -8.00
CA ALA A 15 -3.79 7.19 -9.17
C ALA A 15 -3.54 8.49 -9.97
N LYS A 16 -2.31 8.68 -10.49
CA LYS A 16 -1.87 9.94 -11.14
C LYS A 16 -1.10 9.67 -12.45
N ARG A 17 -0.82 10.78 -13.15
CA ARG A 17 -0.03 10.92 -14.39
C ARG A 17 -0.72 10.36 -15.62
N ASP A 18 -0.56 9.08 -15.93
CA ASP A 18 -1.05 8.48 -17.17
C ASP A 18 -2.29 7.60 -16.92
N ILE A 19 -2.92 7.71 -15.75
CA ILE A 19 -4.15 6.95 -15.41
C ILE A 19 -5.32 7.27 -16.35
N SER A 20 -5.37 8.49 -16.92
CA SER A 20 -6.43 8.91 -17.83
C SER A 20 -6.42 8.20 -19.18
N ASP A 21 -5.35 7.45 -19.49
CA ASP A 21 -5.29 6.61 -20.69
C ASP A 21 -6.19 5.37 -20.55
N PHE A 22 -6.51 4.95 -19.32
CA PHE A 22 -7.19 3.69 -19.05
C PHE A 22 -8.71 3.84 -18.99
N ASP A 23 -9.41 2.94 -19.66
CA ASP A 23 -10.83 2.69 -19.40
C ASP A 23 -10.98 2.04 -18.01
N HIS A 24 -10.14 1.03 -17.74
CA HIS A 24 -10.08 0.31 -16.47
C HIS A 24 -8.64 -0.08 -16.15
N LEU A 25 -8.28 -0.02 -14.88
CA LEU A 25 -6.98 -0.49 -14.40
C LEU A 25 -7.16 -1.22 -13.08
N ASN A 26 -7.37 -2.53 -13.17
CA ASN A 26 -7.61 -3.40 -12.05
C ASN A 26 -6.31 -3.96 -11.49
N VAL A 27 -6.10 -3.83 -10.19
CA VAL A 27 -4.95 -4.42 -9.47
C VAL A 27 -5.48 -5.34 -8.38
N THR A 28 -5.01 -6.58 -8.37
CA THR A 28 -5.40 -7.58 -7.37
C THR A 28 -4.29 -7.82 -6.36
N PHE A 29 -4.63 -7.79 -5.08
CA PHE A 29 -3.72 -8.01 -3.95
C PHE A 29 -4.08 -9.26 -3.18
N TYR A 30 -3.06 -10.03 -2.76
CA TYR A 30 -3.26 -11.31 -2.07
C TYR A 30 -2.55 -11.41 -0.74
N LYS A 31 -1.58 -10.53 -0.43
CA LYS A 31 -0.80 -10.62 0.80
C LYS A 31 -0.29 -9.27 1.24
N ALA A 32 -0.22 -9.06 2.55
CA ALA A 32 0.53 -7.98 3.17
C ALA A 32 1.63 -8.53 4.09
N ARG A 33 2.73 -7.80 4.26
CA ARG A 33 3.67 -8.05 5.35
C ARG A 33 4.25 -6.78 5.93
N ILE A 34 4.45 -6.79 7.24
CA ILE A 34 4.83 -5.62 8.03
C ILE A 34 6.09 -5.94 8.82
N HIS A 35 7.04 -5.01 8.81
CA HIS A 35 8.36 -5.17 9.39
C HIS A 35 8.45 -4.46 10.73
N GLN A 36 8.42 -5.23 11.82
CA GLN A 36 8.56 -4.74 13.18
C GLN A 36 10.03 -4.55 13.56
N MET A 37 10.31 -3.53 14.35
CA MET A 37 11.59 -3.27 14.99
C MET A 37 11.41 -3.23 16.51
N PHE A 38 12.24 -3.98 17.24
CA PHE A 38 12.18 -4.01 18.70
C PHE A 38 13.56 -4.26 19.31
N THR A 39 13.75 -3.89 20.58
CA THR A 39 15.01 -4.14 21.30
C THR A 39 14.89 -5.41 22.13
N HIS A 40 15.85 -6.32 21.96
CA HIS A 40 15.98 -7.51 22.79
C HIS A 40 17.44 -7.68 23.23
N ASN A 41 17.69 -7.81 24.53
CA ASN A 41 19.03 -7.88 25.13
C ASN A 41 19.99 -6.80 24.59
N ASN A 42 19.56 -5.53 24.65
CA ASN A 42 20.28 -4.35 24.17
C ASN A 42 20.66 -4.37 22.67
N THR A 43 20.00 -5.21 21.87
CA THR A 43 20.23 -5.30 20.42
C THR A 43 18.93 -5.05 19.66
N THR A 44 18.98 -4.26 18.60
CA THR A 44 17.86 -4.09 17.68
C THR A 44 17.61 -5.38 16.90
N LYS A 45 16.37 -5.85 16.95
CA LYS A 45 15.87 -7.02 16.22
C LYS A 45 14.76 -6.58 15.30
N TYR A 46 14.53 -7.42 14.30
CA TYR A 46 13.49 -7.23 13.31
C TYR A 46 12.70 -8.51 13.13
N ASN A 47 11.39 -8.36 12.90
CA ASN A 47 10.51 -9.47 12.57
C ASN A 47 9.54 -9.08 11.46
N TRP A 48 9.19 -10.04 10.63
CA TRP A 48 8.13 -9.89 9.64
C TRP A 48 6.87 -10.58 10.13
N THR A 49 5.74 -9.86 10.08
CA THR A 49 4.41 -10.46 10.21
C THR A 49 3.77 -10.47 8.83
N GLU A 50 3.37 -11.64 8.35
CA GLU A 50 2.66 -11.79 7.06
C GLU A 50 1.17 -12.05 7.30
N MET A 51 0.33 -11.52 6.41
CA MET A 51 -1.11 -11.78 6.38
C MET A 51 -1.56 -12.03 4.95
N GLU A 52 -2.25 -13.15 4.73
CA GLU A 52 -2.98 -13.42 3.49
C GLU A 52 -4.25 -12.55 3.43
N LEU A 53 -4.49 -11.95 2.27
CA LEU A 53 -5.69 -11.19 1.96
C LEU A 53 -6.64 -12.07 1.16
N VAL A 54 -7.94 -11.93 1.39
CA VAL A 54 -8.94 -12.49 0.48
C VAL A 54 -8.88 -11.64 -0.79
N ASN A 55 -8.19 -12.13 -1.82
CA ASN A 55 -7.92 -11.46 -3.10
C ASN A 55 -8.77 -10.20 -3.32
N VAL A 56 -8.16 -9.04 -3.10
CA VAL A 56 -8.83 -7.74 -3.22
C VAL A 56 -8.46 -7.13 -4.55
N THR A 57 -9.43 -6.95 -5.45
CA THR A 57 -9.24 -6.26 -6.73
C THR A 57 -9.75 -4.84 -6.62
N VAL A 58 -8.91 -3.88 -7.01
CA VAL A 58 -9.23 -2.45 -6.99
C VAL A 58 -9.06 -1.88 -8.39
N ASP A 59 -10.09 -1.21 -8.90
CA ASP A 59 -10.02 -0.43 -10.14
C ASP A 59 -9.46 0.97 -9.84
N LEU A 60 -8.23 1.23 -10.25
CA LEU A 60 -7.51 2.47 -9.97
C LEU A 60 -8.09 3.68 -10.71
N THR A 61 -8.85 3.47 -11.80
CA THR A 61 -9.51 4.58 -12.52
C THR A 61 -10.64 5.21 -11.71
N ASN A 62 -11.18 4.48 -10.72
CA ASN A 62 -12.22 4.97 -9.81
C ASN A 62 -11.64 5.74 -8.60
N LEU A 63 -10.32 5.82 -8.45
CA LEU A 63 -9.68 6.47 -7.31
C LEU A 63 -9.21 7.89 -7.62
N SER A 64 -9.40 8.77 -6.66
CA SER A 64 -9.18 10.21 -6.76
C SER A 64 -8.59 10.74 -5.45
N ALA A 65 -8.44 12.07 -5.33
CA ALA A 65 -7.90 12.68 -4.12
C ALA A 65 -8.85 12.59 -2.90
N THR A 66 -10.13 12.25 -3.12
CA THR A 66 -11.16 12.30 -2.07
C THR A 66 -11.79 10.95 -1.77
N ASN A 67 -11.27 9.86 -2.35
CA ASN A 67 -11.72 8.51 -2.06
C ASN A 67 -10.56 7.53 -2.04
N GLU A 68 -10.70 6.53 -1.17
CA GLU A 68 -9.73 5.47 -0.98
C GLU A 68 -10.46 4.13 -0.89
N THR A 69 -9.81 3.05 -1.30
CA THR A 69 -10.34 1.68 -1.16
C THR A 69 -9.52 0.91 -0.14
N ILE A 70 -10.14 0.48 0.95
CA ILE A 70 -9.50 -0.36 1.97
C ILE A 70 -9.17 -1.73 1.37
N VAL A 71 -7.91 -2.14 1.47
CA VAL A 71 -7.40 -3.42 0.96
C VAL A 71 -6.95 -4.37 2.06
N GLY A 72 -6.81 -3.90 3.30
CA GLY A 72 -6.48 -4.77 4.42
C GLY A 72 -6.65 -4.10 5.77
N ASN A 73 -7.04 -4.90 6.76
CA ASN A 73 -7.14 -4.50 8.15
C ASN A 73 -6.36 -5.50 9.00
N LEU A 74 -5.49 -5.02 9.87
CA LEU A 74 -4.59 -5.84 10.68
C LEU A 74 -4.76 -5.51 12.15
N THR A 75 -4.52 -6.50 13.00
CA THR A 75 -4.31 -6.29 14.43
C THR A 75 -2.89 -6.74 14.76
N LEU A 76 -2.03 -5.79 15.12
CA LEU A 76 -0.60 -6.00 15.37
C LEU A 76 -0.28 -5.66 16.83
N ASP A 77 0.89 -6.09 17.32
CA ASP A 77 1.35 -5.61 18.62
C ASP A 77 1.73 -4.13 18.53
N ALA A 78 1.38 -3.36 19.56
CA ALA A 78 1.85 -1.99 19.69
C ALA A 78 3.39 -1.95 19.71
N GLY A 79 4.00 -0.98 19.04
CA GLY A 79 5.47 -0.90 18.92
C GLY A 79 5.98 -0.19 17.67
N ASN A 80 7.28 -0.32 17.40
CA ASN A 80 7.94 0.34 16.27
C ASN A 80 8.02 -0.57 15.05
N TYR A 81 7.88 0.03 13.89
CA TYR A 81 7.86 -0.63 12.59
C TYR A 81 8.59 0.22 11.57
N THR A 82 9.06 -0.39 10.49
CA THR A 82 9.88 0.33 9.49
C THR A 82 9.44 0.13 8.04
N LYS A 83 8.47 -0.76 7.81
CA LYS A 83 8.03 -1.12 6.45
C LYS A 83 6.68 -1.80 6.42
N ILE A 84 5.90 -1.49 5.38
CA ILE A 84 4.70 -2.23 4.97
C ILE A 84 4.88 -2.62 3.50
N GLU A 85 4.54 -3.85 3.14
CA GLU A 85 4.52 -4.31 1.75
C GLU A 85 3.20 -4.99 1.42
N LEU A 86 2.59 -4.60 0.30
CA LEU A 86 1.34 -5.13 -0.22
C LEU A 86 1.58 -5.80 -1.58
N PHE A 87 1.44 -7.12 -1.64
CA PHE A 87 1.79 -7.92 -2.81
C PHE A 87 0.66 -7.97 -3.82
N VAL A 88 1.05 -7.80 -5.08
CA VAL A 88 0.17 -7.83 -6.25
C VAL A 88 0.21 -9.23 -6.83
N SER A 89 -0.96 -9.83 -7.03
CA SER A 89 -1.10 -11.12 -7.73
C SER A 89 -1.35 -10.94 -9.22
N ASP A 90 -2.07 -9.89 -9.59
CA ASP A 90 -2.53 -9.69 -10.96
C ASP A 90 -2.79 -8.21 -11.28
N VAL A 91 -2.62 -7.83 -12.55
CA VAL A 91 -2.94 -6.50 -13.06
C VAL A 91 -3.57 -6.63 -14.44
N VAL A 92 -4.75 -6.03 -14.61
CA VAL A 92 -5.46 -5.96 -15.89
C VAL A 92 -5.71 -4.50 -16.24
N GLY A 93 -5.07 -4.04 -17.32
CA GLY A 93 -5.23 -2.68 -17.83
C GLY A 93 -5.92 -2.69 -19.18
N ILE A 94 -6.97 -1.88 -19.35
CA ILE A 94 -7.70 -1.71 -20.60
C ILE A 94 -7.54 -0.27 -21.08
N VAL A 95 -7.12 -0.08 -22.33
CA VAL A 95 -6.96 1.21 -23.00
C VAL A 95 -7.65 1.13 -24.36
N ASP A 96 -8.59 2.03 -24.64
CA ASP A 96 -9.38 2.05 -25.87
C ASP A 96 -10.08 0.70 -26.19
N GLY A 97 -10.48 -0.04 -25.14
CA GLY A 97 -11.09 -1.36 -25.25
C GLY A 97 -10.13 -2.55 -25.41
N ASP A 98 -8.82 -2.34 -25.53
CA ASP A 98 -7.80 -3.39 -25.67
C ASP A 98 -6.99 -3.58 -24.38
N GLU A 99 -6.61 -4.82 -24.08
CA GLU A 99 -5.74 -5.12 -22.93
C GLU A 99 -4.30 -4.70 -23.20
N VAL A 100 -3.71 -3.95 -22.26
CA VAL A 100 -2.33 -3.46 -22.33
C VAL A 100 -1.47 -4.06 -21.21
N GLU A 101 -0.17 -4.17 -21.49
CA GLU A 101 0.76 -4.72 -20.52
C GLU A 101 1.11 -3.68 -19.44
N VAL A 102 0.79 -4.01 -18.20
CA VAL A 102 1.07 -3.18 -17.02
C VAL A 102 1.95 -3.94 -16.03
N PHE A 103 3.07 -3.34 -15.65
CA PHE A 103 4.02 -3.95 -14.73
C PHE A 103 3.96 -3.30 -13.35
N VAL A 104 4.09 -4.12 -12.32
CA VAL A 104 4.51 -3.68 -10.99
C VAL A 104 5.96 -4.14 -10.84
N PRO A 105 6.97 -3.27 -11.04
CA PRO A 105 8.37 -3.72 -11.14
C PRO A 105 8.87 -4.52 -9.92
N SER A 106 8.36 -4.20 -8.72
CA SER A 106 8.69 -4.91 -7.47
C SER A 106 7.75 -6.08 -7.13
N GLY A 107 6.70 -6.31 -7.93
CA GLY A 107 5.61 -7.27 -7.64
C GLY A 107 4.77 -6.91 -6.40
N LYS A 108 4.98 -5.72 -5.83
CA LYS A 108 4.34 -5.25 -4.59
C LYS A 108 4.43 -3.74 -4.48
N LEU A 109 3.46 -3.15 -3.78
CA LEU A 109 3.54 -1.78 -3.28
C LEU A 109 4.26 -1.80 -1.91
N LYS A 110 4.95 -0.71 -1.57
CA LYS A 110 5.69 -0.64 -0.30
C LYS A 110 5.68 0.76 0.28
N ILE A 111 5.56 0.83 1.60
CA ILE A 111 5.84 2.00 2.42
C ILE A 111 7.11 1.73 3.19
N VAL A 112 8.08 2.64 3.13
CA VAL A 112 9.36 2.53 3.85
C VAL A 112 9.52 3.77 4.72
N GLY A 113 9.78 3.57 6.00
CA GLY A 113 9.92 4.64 6.98
C GLY A 113 9.54 4.14 8.37
N ASP A 114 10.11 4.75 9.40
CA ASP A 114 9.84 4.38 10.78
C ASP A 114 8.47 4.90 11.22
N PHE A 115 7.65 4.04 11.81
CA PHE A 115 6.34 4.38 12.37
C PHE A 115 6.09 3.65 13.68
N ASN A 116 5.28 4.26 14.56
CA ASN A 116 4.86 3.66 15.81
C ASN A 116 3.38 3.29 15.73
N LEU A 117 3.02 2.14 16.29
CA LEU A 117 1.64 1.74 16.49
C LEU A 117 1.31 1.81 17.99
N THR A 118 0.35 2.66 18.35
CA THR A 118 -0.09 2.86 19.74
C THR A 118 -1.17 1.84 20.14
N ASP A 119 -1.16 1.43 21.40
CA ASP A 119 -2.17 0.50 21.95
C ASP A 119 -3.59 1.07 21.86
N ASN A 120 -4.53 0.26 21.36
CA ASN A 120 -5.93 0.60 21.10
C ASN A 120 -6.16 1.74 20.10
N GLU A 121 -5.14 2.18 19.33
CA GLU A 121 -5.29 3.15 18.25
C GLU A 121 -5.35 2.48 16.88
N THR A 122 -5.83 3.23 15.88
CA THR A 122 -5.83 2.82 14.47
C THR A 122 -4.89 3.70 13.69
N ALA A 123 -3.87 3.10 13.07
CA ALA A 123 -3.00 3.76 12.11
C ALA A 123 -3.48 3.47 10.68
N SER A 124 -3.59 4.52 9.85
CA SER A 124 -4.04 4.42 8.47
C SER A 124 -2.89 4.68 7.50
N PHE A 125 -2.74 3.80 6.51
CA PHE A 125 -1.70 3.90 5.49
C PHE A 125 -2.32 3.84 4.10
N THR A 126 -2.10 4.89 3.31
CA THR A 126 -2.60 4.99 1.94
C THR A 126 -1.46 4.83 0.94
N PHE A 127 -1.67 3.96 -0.05
CA PHE A 127 -0.79 3.79 -1.19
C PHE A 127 -1.35 4.58 -2.38
N ASP A 128 -0.79 5.75 -2.67
CA ASP A 128 -0.98 6.44 -3.94
C ASP A 128 -0.18 5.72 -5.05
N ILE A 129 -0.60 5.87 -6.31
CA ILE A 129 0.06 5.20 -7.44
C ILE A 129 0.32 6.19 -8.58
N ASP A 130 1.58 6.29 -8.99
CA ASP A 130 1.94 6.89 -10.26
C ASP A 130 1.87 5.84 -11.37
N VAL A 131 1.02 6.08 -12.37
CA VAL A 131 0.95 5.28 -13.59
C VAL A 131 1.88 5.94 -14.61
N VAL A 132 2.85 5.19 -15.13
CA VAL A 132 3.88 5.73 -16.03
C VAL A 132 3.98 4.92 -17.31
N GLN A 133 3.67 5.53 -18.45
CA GLN A 133 3.87 4.94 -19.76
C GLN A 133 5.37 4.78 -20.07
N ARG A 134 5.76 3.60 -20.53
CA ARG A 134 7.13 3.26 -20.89
C ARG A 134 7.46 3.77 -22.29
N GLY A 135 7.82 5.05 -22.40
CA GLY A 135 8.04 5.68 -23.71
C GLY A 135 6.81 5.50 -24.61
N LYS A 136 7.01 5.32 -25.92
CA LYS A 136 5.90 5.14 -26.89
C LYS A 136 5.54 3.67 -27.14
N THR A 137 5.59 2.83 -26.11
CA THR A 137 5.43 1.37 -26.27
C THR A 137 4.01 0.86 -25.99
N GLY A 138 3.12 1.69 -25.44
CA GLY A 138 1.80 1.25 -24.96
C GLY A 138 1.86 0.36 -23.71
N LYS A 139 3.02 0.29 -23.03
CA LYS A 139 3.23 -0.46 -21.79
C LYS A 139 3.34 0.48 -20.61
N TYR A 140 2.89 0.07 -19.44
CA TYR A 140 2.85 0.94 -18.26
C TYR A 140 3.55 0.32 -17.05
N ASN A 141 4.02 1.18 -16.14
CA ASN A 141 4.50 0.78 -14.82
C ASN A 141 3.61 1.41 -13.75
N LEU A 142 3.31 0.66 -12.69
CA LEU A 142 2.73 1.18 -11.46
C LEU A 142 3.84 1.43 -10.44
N LEU A 143 4.00 2.69 -10.04
CA LEU A 143 5.00 3.12 -9.07
C LEU A 143 4.28 3.64 -7.83
N PRO A 144 4.40 2.99 -6.66
CA PRO A 144 3.80 3.51 -5.43
C PRO A 144 4.43 4.85 -5.04
N VAL A 145 3.57 5.82 -4.76
CA VAL A 145 3.89 7.10 -4.13
C VAL A 145 3.23 7.08 -2.76
N ILE A 146 3.95 7.50 -1.72
CA ILE A 146 3.47 7.33 -0.36
C ILE A 146 2.92 8.67 0.14
N SER A 147 1.68 8.66 0.60
CA SER A 147 1.14 9.65 1.53
C SER A 147 0.92 8.94 2.86
N ARG A 148 1.68 9.32 3.90
CA ARG A 148 1.39 8.85 5.26
C ARG A 148 0.35 9.81 5.82
N GLY A 149 -0.84 9.29 6.16
CA GLY A 149 -1.83 10.02 6.94
C GLY A 149 -1.47 9.96 8.41
N GLU A 150 -0.38 10.62 8.80
CA GLU A 150 -0.21 11.05 10.18
C GLU A 150 -0.43 12.55 10.19
N ASP A 151 -1.24 13.00 11.15
CA ASP A 151 -1.59 14.38 11.39
C ASP A 151 -0.34 15.26 11.25
N GLU A 152 -0.31 16.08 10.20
CA GLU A 152 0.50 17.29 10.20
C GLU A 152 -0.08 18.15 11.34
N GLU A 153 0.39 17.95 12.57
CA GLU A 153 0.43 19.03 13.53
C GLU A 153 1.40 20.07 12.97
N ASP A 154 0.85 20.93 12.11
CA ASP A 154 1.37 22.26 11.83
C ASP A 154 1.64 22.93 13.17
N ASN A 155 2.90 22.91 13.61
CA ASN A 155 3.35 23.77 14.68
C ASN A 155 3.60 25.15 14.08
N ASP A 156 2.61 26.03 14.28
CA ASP A 156 2.69 27.50 14.08
C ASP A 156 3.99 28.12 14.66
#